data_AF-A0A7W6F4W8-F1
#
_entry.id   AF-A0A7W6F4W8-F1
#
_cell.length_a   1.000
_cell.length_b   1.000
_cell.length_c   1.000
_cell.angle_alpha   90.00
_cell.angle_beta   90.00
_cell.angle_gamma   90.00
#
_symmetry.space_group_name_H-M   'P 1'
#
loop_
_entity.id
_entity.type
_entity.pdbx_description
1 polymer ?
#
loop_
_entity_poly.entity_id
_entity_poly.type
_entity_poly.pdbx_seq_one_letter_code
_entity_poly.pdbx_strand_id
1 'polypeptide(L)'
;MTTWIGALPVAVLAAMLAACSESKRDVPPTEQQVHSSDSGVASGELGRHPYRCRDGTKLFVDYKDNGLQIDLRRTADGPPTTLTAPAQGLQYVGDTASATFKGPQLMIEEGDGRTQTCVKEGSQ
;
A
#
# COMPACT_ATOMS: atom_id res chain seq x y z
N MET A 1 -17.39 35.54 -68.83
CA MET A 1 -17.91 36.27 -67.65
C MET A 1 -18.10 35.20 -66.59
N THR A 2 -17.42 35.10 -65.45
CA THR A 2 -16.45 35.94 -64.74
C THR A 2 -15.81 35.00 -63.71
N THR A 3 -14.50 35.18 -63.53
CA THR A 3 -13.58 34.57 -62.57
C THR A 3 -14.13 34.51 -61.14
N TRP A 4 -13.72 33.52 -60.34
CA TRP A 4 -13.19 33.82 -59.00
C TRP A 4 -12.26 32.75 -58.42
N ILE A 5 -11.14 33.30 -57.93
CA ILE A 5 -9.99 32.71 -57.28
C ILE A 5 -10.32 32.53 -55.79
N GLY A 6 -9.84 31.45 -55.19
CA GLY A 6 -9.85 31.29 -53.74
C GLY A 6 -9.25 29.97 -53.30
N ALA A 7 -7.94 29.80 -53.49
CA ALA A 7 -7.18 28.72 -52.89
C ALA A 7 -6.64 29.15 -51.51
N LEU A 8 -6.67 28.20 -50.57
CA LEU A 8 -6.12 28.16 -49.20
C LEU A 8 -7.13 28.52 -48.09
N PRO A 9 -7.17 27.67 -47.04
CA PRO A 9 -6.28 27.94 -45.94
C PRO A 9 -5.37 26.78 -45.54
N VAL A 10 -4.15 27.20 -45.23
CA VAL A 10 -3.10 26.54 -44.47
C VAL A 10 -3.53 26.42 -42.99
N ALA A 11 -2.83 25.53 -42.28
CA ALA A 11 -2.70 25.43 -40.82
C ALA A 11 -3.72 24.57 -40.06
N VAL A 12 -3.41 23.26 -40.07
CA VAL A 12 -3.37 22.46 -38.82
C VAL A 12 -2.61 23.23 -37.75
N LEU A 13 -3.17 23.39 -36.53
CA LEU A 13 -2.40 23.27 -35.28
C LEU A 13 -3.30 23.34 -34.02
N ALA A 14 -3.44 22.16 -33.41
CA ALA A 14 -3.46 21.85 -31.98
C ALA A 14 -4.35 22.68 -31.03
N ALA A 15 -5.43 22.04 -30.58
CA ALA A 15 -6.04 22.30 -29.29
C ALA A 15 -5.04 21.94 -28.16
N MET A 16 -4.43 22.94 -27.55
CA MET A 16 -3.71 22.77 -26.28
C MET A 16 -4.70 22.91 -25.12
N LEU A 17 -5.25 21.77 -24.67
CA LEU A 17 -5.82 21.68 -23.33
C LEU A 17 -4.66 21.85 -22.36
N ALA A 18 -4.58 23.02 -21.72
CA ALA A 18 -3.72 23.22 -20.56
C ALA A 18 -4.26 22.36 -19.40
N ALA A 19 -3.87 21.08 -19.39
CA ALA A 19 -3.90 20.26 -18.20
C ALA A 19 -2.81 20.82 -17.28
N CYS A 20 -3.19 21.77 -16.42
CA CYS A 20 -2.39 22.14 -15.27
C CYS A 20 -2.27 20.90 -14.37
N SER A 21 -1.26 20.08 -14.61
CA SER A 21 -0.79 19.12 -13.62
C SER A 21 -0.27 19.94 -12.45
N GLU A 22 -1.00 19.93 -11.35
CA GLU A 22 -0.48 20.32 -10.04
C GLU A 22 0.76 19.46 -9.78
N SER A 23 1.94 20.02 -10.06
CA SER A 23 3.19 19.44 -9.60
C SER A 23 3.23 19.65 -8.10
N LYS A 24 2.75 18.64 -7.38
CA LYS A 24 2.85 18.54 -5.92
C LYS A 24 4.33 18.73 -5.58
N ARG A 25 4.65 19.89 -4.99
CA ARG A 25 6.01 20.23 -4.56
C ARG A 25 6.51 19.10 -3.67
N ASP A 26 7.54 18.39 -4.13
CA ASP A 26 8.35 17.50 -3.33
C ASP A 26 9.02 18.31 -2.23
N VAL A 27 8.37 18.38 -1.07
CA VAL A 27 9.03 18.80 0.16
C VAL A 27 9.94 17.64 0.56
N PRO A 28 11.26 17.86 0.72
CA PRO A 28 12.16 16.81 1.19
C PRO A 28 11.62 16.24 2.51
N PRO A 29 11.47 14.91 2.63
CA PRO A 29 10.97 14.31 3.86
C PRO A 29 11.91 14.70 5.00
N THR A 30 11.32 15.07 6.13
CA THR A 30 12.08 15.36 7.35
C THR A 30 12.87 14.11 7.78
N GLU A 31 13.99 14.29 8.49
CA GLU A 31 14.78 13.17 9.03
C GLU A 31 13.91 12.18 9.83
N GLN A 32 12.86 12.66 10.51
CA GLN A 32 11.88 11.79 11.17
C GLN A 32 11.08 10.92 10.21
N GLN A 33 10.66 11.43 9.03
CA GLN A 33 9.98 10.63 8.01
C GLN A 33 10.89 9.62 7.31
N VAL A 34 12.17 9.93 7.15
CA VAL A 34 13.15 9.01 6.59
C VAL A 34 13.35 7.82 7.52
N HIS A 35 13.38 8.05 8.84
CA HIS A 35 13.48 6.99 9.84
C HIS A 35 12.19 6.15 9.97
N SER A 36 11.01 6.75 9.81
CA SER A 36 9.73 6.01 9.81
C SER A 36 9.57 5.09 8.59
N SER A 37 10.16 5.46 7.45
CA SER A 37 9.98 4.73 6.17
C SER A 37 10.79 3.42 6.09
N ASP A 38 11.89 3.31 6.84
CA ASP A 38 12.72 2.10 6.90
C ASP A 38 12.12 1.02 7.83
N SER A 39 11.09 1.39 8.58
CA SER A 39 10.44 0.50 9.53
C SER A 39 9.36 -0.33 8.82
N GLY A 40 9.75 -1.15 7.84
CA GLY A 40 9.08 -2.39 7.39
C GLY A 40 7.63 -2.38 6.89
N VAL A 41 6.83 -1.33 7.09
CA VAL A 41 5.49 -1.18 6.54
C VAL A 41 5.51 -0.03 5.55
N ALA A 42 5.69 -0.38 4.27
CA ALA A 42 5.26 0.54 3.26
C ALA A 42 3.74 0.71 3.44
N SER A 43 3.34 1.94 3.72
CA SER A 43 2.08 2.54 3.27
C SER A 43 1.00 2.73 4.32
N GLY A 44 0.41 3.92 4.28
CA GLY A 44 -1.02 4.11 4.57
C GLY A 44 -1.91 3.38 3.57
N GLU A 45 -1.58 2.13 3.23
CA GLU A 45 -2.39 1.20 2.46
C GLU A 45 -3.58 0.86 3.36
N LEU A 46 -4.74 1.42 3.07
CA LEU A 46 -6.00 0.99 3.66
C LEU A 46 -6.55 -0.17 2.86
N GLY A 47 -7.11 -1.17 3.54
CA GLY A 47 -7.81 -2.27 2.90
C GLY A 47 -7.14 -3.64 3.08
N ARG A 48 -7.63 -4.61 2.31
CA ARG A 48 -7.31 -6.04 2.44
C ARG A 48 -6.17 -6.44 1.51
N HIS A 49 -5.14 -7.07 2.07
CA HIS A 49 -4.00 -7.56 1.31
C HIS A 49 -3.80 -9.07 1.54
N PRO A 50 -3.75 -9.87 0.47
CA PRO A 50 -3.46 -11.29 0.58
C PRO A 50 -1.97 -11.56 0.81
N TYR A 51 -1.69 -12.51 1.69
CA TYR A 51 -0.37 -13.05 2.01
C TYR A 51 -0.39 -14.56 1.82
N ARG A 52 0.77 -15.11 1.48
CA ARG A 52 1.01 -16.54 1.41
C ARG A 52 1.95 -16.98 2.52
N CYS A 53 1.47 -17.88 3.38
CA CYS A 53 2.25 -18.41 4.48
C CYS A 53 3.14 -19.58 4.02
N ARG A 54 4.22 -19.85 4.75
CA ARG A 54 5.18 -20.95 4.48
C ARG A 54 4.50 -22.32 4.34
N ASP A 55 3.39 -22.54 5.04
CA ASP A 55 2.58 -23.75 4.98
C ASP A 55 1.66 -23.81 3.73
N GLY A 56 1.73 -22.81 2.85
CA GLY A 56 0.93 -22.67 1.63
C GLY A 56 -0.44 -22.03 1.86
N THR A 57 -0.83 -21.78 3.12
CA THR A 57 -2.13 -21.18 3.45
C THR A 57 -2.17 -19.71 3.06
N LYS A 58 -3.37 -19.24 2.71
CA LYS A 58 -3.62 -17.81 2.50
C LYS A 58 -3.92 -17.15 3.83
N LEU A 59 -3.43 -15.93 3.98
CA LEU A 59 -3.76 -15.04 5.07
C LEU A 59 -4.21 -13.71 4.48
N PHE A 60 -5.28 -13.13 4.99
CA PHE A 60 -5.71 -11.79 4.63
C PHE A 60 -5.34 -10.85 5.76
N VAL A 61 -4.68 -9.74 5.41
CA VAL A 61 -4.29 -8.68 6.35
C VAL A 61 -5.08 -7.43 5.96
N ASP A 62 -5.99 -6.99 6.83
CA ASP A 62 -6.69 -5.72 6.64
C ASP A 62 -5.96 -4.64 7.43
N TYR A 63 -5.39 -3.65 6.75
CA TYR A 63 -4.73 -2.51 7.38
C TYR A 63 -5.75 -1.43 7.76
N LYS A 64 -5.61 -0.90 8.98
CA LYS A 64 -6.51 0.05 9.62
C LYS A 64 -5.72 1.11 10.37
N ASP A 65 -6.42 2.16 10.79
CA ASP A 65 -5.89 3.22 11.65
C ASP A 65 -4.53 3.76 11.16
N ASN A 66 -4.46 4.11 9.87
CA ASN A 66 -3.24 4.61 9.22
C ASN A 66 -2.02 3.67 9.37
N GLY A 67 -2.28 2.36 9.40
CA GLY A 67 -1.27 1.33 9.54
C GLY A 67 -0.88 1.02 10.98
N LEU A 68 -1.52 1.61 11.99
CA LEU A 68 -1.27 1.28 13.40
C LEU A 68 -2.06 0.06 13.90
N GLN A 69 -3.06 -0.38 13.13
CA GLN A 69 -3.83 -1.58 13.43
C GLN A 69 -3.91 -2.49 12.20
N ILE A 70 -3.84 -3.80 12.43
CA ILE A 70 -4.09 -4.82 11.42
C ILE A 70 -5.10 -5.84 11.93
N ASP A 71 -5.94 -6.35 11.03
CA ASP A 71 -6.74 -7.54 11.27
C ASP A 71 -6.18 -8.70 10.45
N LEU A 72 -5.87 -9.82 11.12
CA LEU A 72 -5.45 -11.06 10.48
C LEU A 72 -6.65 -11.98 10.29
N ARG A 73 -6.89 -12.47 9.07
CA ARG A 73 -7.97 -13.43 8.77
C ARG A 73 -7.45 -14.64 8.01
N ARG A 74 -7.79 -15.84 8.49
CA ARG A 74 -7.45 -17.12 7.83
C ARG A 74 -8.35 -17.41 6.62
N THR A 75 -9.54 -16.81 6.57
CA THR A 75 -10.49 -16.90 5.45
C THR A 75 -11.04 -15.52 5.14
N ALA A 76 -11.64 -15.32 3.95
CA ALA A 76 -12.12 -14.00 3.52
C ALA A 76 -13.19 -13.40 4.47
N ASP A 77 -14.06 -14.26 5.02
CA ASP A 77 -15.18 -13.86 5.87
C ASP A 77 -15.05 -14.35 7.32
N GLY A 78 -13.89 -14.92 7.67
CA GLY A 78 -13.62 -15.41 9.01
C GLY A 78 -13.44 -14.29 10.04
N PRO A 79 -13.59 -14.61 11.34
CA PRO A 79 -13.33 -13.65 12.40
C PRO A 79 -11.87 -13.16 12.34
N PRO A 80 -11.63 -11.85 12.53
CA PRO A 80 -10.29 -11.30 12.55
C PRO A 80 -9.62 -11.50 13.91
N THR A 81 -8.30 -11.71 13.89
CA THR A 81 -7.44 -11.44 15.03
C THR A 81 -6.89 -10.03 14.87
N THR A 82 -7.33 -9.10 15.71
CA THR A 82 -6.88 -7.71 15.67
C THR A 82 -5.58 -7.55 16.44
N LEU A 83 -4.60 -6.89 15.81
CA LEU A 83 -3.31 -6.54 16.40
C LEU A 83 -3.06 -5.04 16.23
N THR A 84 -2.45 -4.41 17.24
CA THR A 84 -2.16 -2.97 17.26
C THR A 84 -0.68 -2.72 17.53
N ALA A 85 -0.10 -1.73 16.88
CA ALA A 85 1.26 -1.26 17.12
C ALA A 85 1.25 0.16 17.72
N PRO A 86 2.18 0.47 18.65
CA PRO A 86 2.27 1.80 19.25
C PRO A 86 2.81 2.87 18.28
N ALA A 87 3.52 2.45 17.23
CA ALA A 87 3.95 3.29 16.12
C ALA A 87 4.17 2.41 14.87
N GLN A 88 4.28 3.05 13.70
CA GLN A 88 4.54 2.34 12.45
C GLN A 88 5.86 1.56 12.51
N GLY A 89 5.84 0.36 11.95
CA GLY A 89 7.01 -0.51 11.83
C GLY A 89 7.52 -1.15 13.12
N LEU A 90 6.82 -0.91 14.23
CA LEU A 90 6.98 -1.67 15.45
C LEU A 90 6.14 -2.96 15.38
N GLN A 91 6.34 -3.82 16.37
CA GLN A 91 5.56 -5.04 16.51
C GLN A 91 4.09 -4.71 16.78
N TYR A 92 3.21 -5.42 16.08
CA TYR A 92 1.78 -5.45 16.35
C TYR A 92 1.49 -6.50 17.41
N VAL A 93 0.68 -6.16 18.40
CA VAL A 93 0.35 -7.04 19.52
C VAL A 93 -1.16 -7.12 19.66
N GLY A 94 -1.68 -8.31 19.94
CA GLY A 94 -3.06 -8.55 20.32
C GLY A 94 -3.15 -9.66 21.36
N ASP A 95 -4.37 -10.10 21.65
CA ASP A 95 -4.63 -10.97 22.80
C ASP A 95 -3.99 -12.36 22.68
N THR A 96 -3.95 -12.91 21.45
CA THR A 96 -3.52 -14.29 21.19
C THR A 96 -2.37 -14.41 20.21
N ALA A 97 -1.86 -13.30 19.69
CA ALA A 97 -0.77 -13.31 18.72
C ALA A 97 -0.04 -11.97 18.70
N SER A 98 1.17 -11.98 18.15
CA SER A 98 1.90 -10.79 17.76
C SER A 98 2.41 -10.93 16.33
N ALA A 99 2.72 -9.81 15.67
CA ALA A 99 3.24 -9.82 14.32
C ALA A 99 4.25 -8.71 14.07
N THR A 100 5.28 -9.00 13.27
CA THR A 100 6.31 -8.04 12.87
C THR A 100 6.53 -8.10 11.36
N PHE A 101 6.63 -6.93 10.73
CA PHE A 101 6.96 -6.84 9.30
C PHE A 101 8.46 -6.72 9.07
N LYS A 102 8.94 -7.39 8.01
CA LYS A 102 10.29 -7.28 7.46
C LYS A 102 10.17 -7.17 5.95
N GLY A 103 9.98 -5.94 5.46
CA GLY A 103 9.65 -5.68 4.06
C GLY A 103 8.34 -6.38 3.68
N PRO A 104 8.30 -7.23 2.62
CA PRO A 104 7.08 -7.94 2.23
C PRO A 104 6.74 -9.13 3.13
N GLN A 105 7.61 -9.47 4.09
CA GLN A 105 7.41 -10.60 4.99
C GLN A 105 6.69 -10.17 6.26
N LEU A 106 5.71 -10.96 6.68
CA LEU A 106 5.01 -10.87 7.94
C LEU A 106 5.36 -12.10 8.78
N MET A 107 5.97 -11.88 9.93
CA MET A 107 6.26 -12.92 10.90
C MET A 107 5.24 -12.83 12.03
N ILE A 108 4.47 -13.90 12.22
CA ILE A 108 3.40 -14.01 13.23
C ILE A 108 3.88 -14.99 14.30
N GLU A 109 3.75 -14.60 15.55
CA GLU A 109 3.95 -15.46 16.70
C GLU A 109 2.61 -15.65 17.40
N GLU A 110 2.09 -16.88 17.38
CA GLU A 110 0.85 -17.26 18.05
C GLU A 110 1.12 -17.42 19.56
N GLY A 111 0.08 -17.30 20.39
CA GLY A 111 0.20 -17.32 21.85
C GLY A 111 0.74 -18.63 22.45
N ASP A 112 0.84 -19.70 21.66
CA ASP A 112 1.50 -20.95 22.05
C ASP A 112 2.96 -21.06 21.60
N GLY A 113 3.54 -19.97 21.11
CA GLY A 113 4.92 -19.88 20.65
C GLY A 113 5.14 -20.40 19.22
N ARG A 114 4.07 -20.81 18.50
CA ARG A 114 4.21 -21.18 17.09
C ARG A 114 4.47 -19.93 16.25
N THR A 115 5.59 -19.92 15.53
CA THR A 115 5.92 -18.86 14.58
C THR A 115 5.55 -19.27 13.15
N GLN A 116 4.89 -18.38 12.44
CA GLN A 116 4.53 -18.52 11.04
C GLN A 116 5.04 -17.33 10.25
N THR A 117 5.72 -17.59 9.12
CA THR A 117 6.13 -16.53 8.18
C THR A 117 5.20 -16.54 6.99
N CYS A 118 4.75 -15.36 6.58
CA CYS A 118 3.94 -15.13 5.39
C CYS A 118 4.53 -14.02 4.54
N VAL A 119 4.31 -14.04 3.23
CA VAL A 119 4.83 -13.06 2.28
C VAL A 119 3.69 -12.44 1.50
N LYS A 120 3.70 -11.11 1.32
CA LYS A 120 2.67 -10.38 0.57
C LYS A 120 2.57 -10.97 -0.84
N GLU A 121 1.37 -11.34 -1.28
CA GLU A 121 1.19 -11.80 -2.66
C GLU A 121 1.33 -10.60 -3.62
N GLY A 122 2.08 -10.78 -4.71
CA GLY A 122 2.23 -9.76 -5.75
C GLY A 122 3.34 -8.73 -5.50
N SER A 123 4.10 -8.80 -4.40
CA SER A 123 5.34 -8.05 -4.24
C SER A 123 6.50 -8.80 -4.92
N GLN A 124 6.78 -8.44 -6.19
CA GLN A 124 8.00 -8.81 -6.92
C GLN A 124 8.95 -7.62 -6.96
#